data_AF-A0AAV0RYG1-F1
#
_entry.id   AF-A0AAV0RYG1-F1
#
_cell.length_a   1.000
_cell.length_b   1.000
_cell.length_c   1.000
_cell.angle_alpha   90.00
_cell.angle_beta   90.00
_cell.angle_gamma   90.00
#
_symmetry.space_group_name_H-M   'P 1'
#
loop_
_entity.id
_entity.type
_entity.pdbx_description
1 polymer ?
#
loop_
_entity_poly.entity_id
_entity_poly.type
_entity_poly.pdbx_seq_one_letter_code
_entity_poly.pdbx_strand_id
1 'polypeptide(L)'
;MLPFQLVLCFSSFLAIAAAPASQFSTNGLPLVRNISELPQDNYGRAGLSHITVAGSVLHGMNEVEVWLQTFAPGSSTPIHRHSCEEVFVVLKGSGKLYIASNSHQKHPGHPQEHLIFPNSTFHIPVNDAHQVSNTNEHEDLQVLVIISRPPVKVFIYEDWFMPHTAARLKFPYYWDELPAPAKDEL
;
A
#
# COMPACT_ATOMS: atom_id res chain seq x y z
N MET A 1 -19.77 1.46 -65.34
CA MET A 1 -18.65 2.08 -64.62
C MET A 1 -19.10 2.45 -63.21
N LEU A 2 -18.70 1.66 -62.22
CA LEU A 2 -18.16 2.05 -60.90
C LEU A 2 -18.03 0.76 -60.07
N PRO A 3 -16.83 0.38 -59.59
CA PRO A 3 -16.65 -0.83 -58.80
C PRO A 3 -16.95 -0.58 -57.31
N PHE A 4 -17.59 -1.56 -56.67
CA PHE A 4 -17.75 -1.66 -55.23
C PHE A 4 -16.37 -1.69 -54.55
N GLN A 5 -16.07 -0.69 -53.72
CA GLN A 5 -14.84 -0.63 -52.92
C GLN A 5 -14.89 -1.66 -51.79
N LEU A 6 -13.93 -2.58 -51.80
CA LEU A 6 -13.63 -3.50 -50.71
C LEU A 6 -12.96 -2.71 -49.58
N VAL A 7 -13.66 -2.53 -48.45
CA VAL A 7 -13.08 -1.94 -47.24
C VAL A 7 -12.31 -3.03 -46.49
N LEU A 8 -10.99 -3.00 -46.56
CA LEU A 8 -10.09 -3.81 -45.75
C LEU A 8 -9.95 -3.15 -44.36
N CYS A 9 -10.64 -3.69 -43.36
CA CYS A 9 -10.40 -3.35 -41.96
C CYS A 9 -9.10 -4.01 -41.48
N PHE A 10 -8.03 -3.24 -41.35
CA PHE A 10 -6.82 -3.66 -40.64
C PHE A 10 -7.07 -3.57 -39.12
N SER A 11 -7.30 -4.72 -38.48
CA SER A 11 -7.30 -4.83 -37.02
C SER A 11 -5.85 -4.91 -36.53
N SER A 12 -5.33 -3.81 -35.99
CA SER A 12 -4.06 -3.77 -35.29
C SER A 12 -4.19 -4.44 -33.91
N PHE A 13 -3.70 -5.67 -33.79
CA PHE A 13 -3.49 -6.31 -32.49
C PHE A 13 -2.30 -5.64 -31.79
N LEU A 14 -2.57 -4.80 -30.80
CA LEU A 14 -1.56 -4.32 -29.85
C LEU A 14 -1.21 -5.46 -28.90
N ALA A 15 -0.03 -6.05 -29.10
CA ALA A 15 0.57 -6.94 -28.12
C ALA A 15 0.94 -6.11 -26.88
N ILE A 16 0.22 -6.34 -25.77
CA ILE A 16 0.58 -5.77 -24.47
C ILE A 16 1.83 -6.51 -24.01
N ALA A 17 2.98 -5.83 -24.06
CA ALA A 17 4.20 -6.33 -23.45
C ALA A 17 3.97 -6.38 -21.93
N ALA A 18 3.94 -7.59 -21.36
CA ALA A 18 4.05 -7.76 -19.93
C ALA A 18 5.41 -7.20 -19.49
N ALA A 19 5.41 -6.18 -18.64
CA ALA A 19 6.63 -5.69 -18.04
C ALA A 19 7.29 -6.84 -17.26
N PRO A 20 8.61 -7.07 -17.39
CA PRO A 20 9.29 -8.07 -16.59
C PRO A 20 9.11 -7.72 -15.12
N ALA A 21 8.63 -8.67 -14.32
CA ALA A 21 8.70 -8.60 -12.87
C ALA A 21 10.12 -8.22 -12.45
N SER A 22 10.26 -7.38 -11.42
CA SER A 22 11.55 -6.85 -10.99
C SER A 22 12.56 -7.99 -10.81
N GLN A 23 13.73 -7.85 -11.43
CA GLN A 23 14.82 -8.84 -11.38
C GLN A 23 15.58 -8.80 -10.04
N PHE A 24 14.88 -8.67 -8.90
CA PHE A 24 15.50 -9.02 -7.62
C PHE A 24 15.40 -10.53 -7.47
N SER A 25 16.48 -11.20 -7.85
CA SER A 25 16.61 -12.63 -7.64
C SER A 25 16.53 -12.92 -6.14
N THR A 26 15.70 -13.87 -5.73
CA THR A 26 15.69 -14.41 -4.36
C THR A 26 16.99 -15.14 -4.03
N ASN A 27 17.91 -15.29 -4.99
CA ASN A 27 19.23 -15.88 -4.80
C ASN A 27 20.01 -15.12 -3.72
N GLY A 28 20.14 -15.72 -2.54
CA GLY A 28 20.91 -15.18 -1.41
C GLY A 28 20.06 -14.78 -0.20
N LEU A 29 18.73 -14.76 -0.30
CA LEU A 29 17.88 -14.52 0.87
C LEU A 29 17.70 -15.81 1.68
N PRO A 30 17.95 -15.79 3.01
CA PRO A 30 17.71 -16.97 3.83
C PRO A 30 16.21 -17.26 3.93
N LEU A 31 15.85 -18.56 3.91
CA LEU A 31 14.47 -19.03 4.00
C LEU A 31 13.80 -18.62 5.31
N VAL A 32 14.55 -18.70 6.41
CA VAL A 32 14.12 -18.28 7.75
C VAL A 32 14.86 -17.01 8.11
N ARG A 33 14.12 -15.99 8.53
CA ARG A 33 14.66 -14.67 8.91
C ARG A 33 14.21 -14.29 10.29
N ASN A 34 15.11 -13.70 11.07
CA ASN A 34 14.78 -13.09 12.35
C ASN A 34 14.20 -11.69 12.10
N ILE A 35 12.91 -11.48 12.39
CA ILE A 35 12.24 -10.18 12.18
C ILE A 35 12.93 -9.05 12.96
N SER A 36 13.47 -9.36 14.14
CA SER A 36 14.19 -8.39 14.98
C SER A 36 15.51 -7.89 14.36
N GLU A 37 16.01 -8.55 13.32
CA GLU A 37 17.22 -8.17 12.58
C GLU A 37 16.91 -7.49 11.24
N LEU A 38 15.63 -7.40 10.84
CA LEU A 38 15.24 -6.71 9.61
C LEU A 38 15.33 -5.19 9.79
N PRO A 39 15.68 -4.43 8.72
CA PRO A 39 15.71 -2.97 8.79
C PRO A 39 14.36 -2.39 9.19
N GLN A 40 14.40 -1.44 10.11
CA GLN A 40 13.26 -0.68 10.60
C GLN A 40 13.52 0.81 10.39
N ASP A 41 12.57 1.53 9.81
CA ASP A 41 12.66 2.98 9.59
C ASP A 41 11.27 3.64 9.79
N ASN A 42 11.26 4.96 9.98
CA ASN A 42 10.06 5.78 9.96
C ASN A 42 9.79 6.40 8.58
N TYR A 43 10.77 6.34 7.66
CA TYR A 43 10.71 6.89 6.30
C TYR A 43 10.27 8.36 6.26
N GLY A 44 10.72 9.15 7.22
CA GLY A 44 10.37 10.57 7.37
C GLY A 44 8.98 10.82 7.96
N ARG A 45 8.24 9.78 8.36
CA ARG A 45 6.91 9.92 8.98
C ARG A 45 7.01 9.80 10.50
N ALA A 46 6.93 10.93 11.19
CA ALA A 46 6.96 10.97 12.65
C ALA A 46 5.89 10.04 13.27
N GLY A 47 6.29 9.28 14.29
CA GLY A 47 5.41 8.33 14.98
C GLY A 47 5.20 7.00 14.25
N LEU A 48 5.74 6.80 13.05
CA LEU A 48 5.78 5.50 12.39
C LEU A 48 7.07 4.76 12.73
N SER A 49 6.96 3.45 12.91
CA SER A 49 8.03 2.49 12.73
C SER A 49 7.54 1.39 11.79
N HIS A 50 8.27 1.10 10.72
CA HIS A 50 7.89 0.15 9.68
C HIS A 50 9.00 -0.87 9.42
N ILE A 51 8.59 -2.14 9.30
CA ILE A 51 9.40 -3.24 8.76
C ILE A 51 8.60 -3.92 7.65
N THR A 52 9.18 -4.06 6.46
CA THR A 52 8.67 -5.00 5.45
C THR A 52 9.15 -6.41 5.80
N VAL A 53 8.27 -7.24 6.37
CA VAL A 53 8.60 -8.59 6.87
C VAL A 53 8.85 -9.57 5.71
N ALA A 54 8.01 -9.49 4.67
CA ALA A 54 8.13 -10.24 3.43
C ALA A 54 7.46 -9.41 2.32
N GLY A 55 8.17 -9.05 1.25
CA GLY A 55 7.65 -8.07 0.30
C GLY A 55 8.21 -8.24 -1.10
N SER A 56 7.61 -7.55 -2.07
CA SER A 56 7.90 -7.73 -3.48
C SER A 56 9.28 -7.21 -3.85
N VAL A 57 9.58 -5.97 -3.47
CA VAL A 57 10.85 -5.32 -3.81
C VAL A 57 12.02 -5.97 -3.08
N LEU A 58 11.89 -6.17 -1.77
CA LEU A 58 12.99 -6.65 -0.93
C LEU A 58 13.18 -8.17 -0.96
N HIS A 59 12.12 -8.93 -1.24
CA HIS A 59 12.10 -10.37 -1.02
C HIS A 59 11.53 -11.20 -2.18
N GLY A 60 11.15 -10.58 -3.30
CA GLY A 60 10.66 -11.27 -4.49
C GLY A 60 9.24 -11.83 -4.38
N MET A 61 8.44 -11.35 -3.41
CA MET A 61 7.04 -11.78 -3.28
C MET A 61 6.19 -11.23 -4.44
N ASN A 62 5.30 -12.06 -5.01
CA ASN A 62 4.52 -11.68 -6.19
C ASN A 62 3.02 -11.49 -5.91
N GLU A 63 2.51 -12.11 -4.84
CA GLU A 63 1.06 -12.19 -4.60
C GLU A 63 0.65 -11.51 -3.31
N VAL A 64 1.48 -11.62 -2.27
CA VAL A 64 1.25 -11.07 -0.93
C VAL A 64 2.49 -10.36 -0.40
N GLU A 65 2.28 -9.31 0.38
CA GLU A 65 3.33 -8.61 1.12
C GLU A 65 2.86 -8.34 2.54
N VAL A 66 3.80 -8.42 3.48
CA VAL A 66 3.56 -8.37 4.92
C VAL A 66 4.42 -7.28 5.55
N TRP A 67 3.79 -6.41 6.31
CA TRP A 67 4.43 -5.35 7.09
C TRP A 67 4.18 -5.55 8.58
N LEU A 68 5.17 -5.18 9.40
CA LEU A 68 5.00 -4.91 10.82
C LEU A 68 5.10 -3.41 11.00
N GLN A 69 4.05 -2.79 11.54
CA GLN A 69 4.01 -1.35 11.74
C GLN A 69 3.66 -1.04 13.19
N THR A 70 4.37 -0.06 13.75
CA THR A 70 4.07 0.52 15.05
C THR A 70 3.78 2.01 14.88
N PHE A 71 2.72 2.46 15.54
CA PHE A 71 2.25 3.84 15.54
C PHE A 71 2.32 4.39 16.97
N ALA A 72 3.11 5.44 17.17
CA ALA A 72 3.18 6.17 18.44
C ALA A 72 1.82 6.84 18.78
N PRO A 73 1.55 7.16 20.05
CA PRO A 73 0.36 7.92 20.46
C PRO A 73 0.11 9.16 19.59
N GLY A 74 -1.13 9.31 19.11
CA GLY A 74 -1.58 10.42 18.27
C GLY A 74 -1.12 10.35 16.80
N SER A 75 -0.28 9.38 16.42
CA SER A 75 0.15 9.22 15.03
C SER A 75 -0.89 8.47 14.18
N SER A 76 -0.91 8.77 12.88
CA SER A 76 -1.87 8.18 11.95
C SER A 76 -1.22 7.89 10.60
N THR A 77 -1.83 7.00 9.83
CA THR A 77 -1.64 6.95 8.38
C THR A 77 -2.20 8.21 7.72
N PRO A 78 -1.78 8.56 6.50
CA PRO A 78 -2.55 9.48 5.65
C PRO A 78 -3.95 8.92 5.37
N ILE A 79 -4.89 9.77 4.97
CA ILE A 79 -6.13 9.29 4.34
C ILE A 79 -5.74 8.77 2.95
N HIS A 80 -6.02 7.50 2.66
CA HIS A 80 -5.57 6.90 1.41
C HIS A 80 -6.44 5.75 0.93
N ARG A 81 -6.22 5.34 -0.32
CA ARG A 81 -6.79 4.11 -0.93
C ARG A 81 -5.74 3.37 -1.76
N HIS A 82 -6.00 2.09 -2.04
CA HIS A 82 -5.21 1.25 -2.95
C HIS A 82 -6.06 0.17 -3.62
N SER A 83 -5.62 -0.31 -4.78
CA SER A 83 -6.34 -1.32 -5.60
C SER A 83 -5.89 -2.76 -5.29
N CYS A 84 -5.82 -3.08 -4.01
CA CYS A 84 -5.53 -4.41 -3.47
C CYS A 84 -6.36 -4.65 -2.20
N GLU A 85 -6.46 -5.91 -1.82
CA GLU A 85 -6.96 -6.27 -0.49
C GLU A 85 -5.88 -5.90 0.55
N GLU A 86 -6.33 -5.46 1.72
CA GLU A 86 -5.46 -5.21 2.88
C GLU A 86 -6.12 -5.72 4.15
N VAL A 87 -5.37 -6.48 4.94
CA VAL A 87 -5.82 -7.07 6.20
C VAL A 87 -4.90 -6.62 7.32
N PHE A 88 -5.49 -6.17 8.42
CA PHE A 88 -4.79 -5.81 9.64
C PHE A 88 -5.05 -6.84 10.74
N VAL A 89 -4.00 -7.15 11.51
CA VAL A 89 -4.10 -7.87 12.78
C VAL A 89 -3.48 -6.98 13.86
N VAL A 90 -4.26 -6.59 14.85
CA VAL A 90 -3.81 -5.73 15.95
C VAL A 90 -3.09 -6.58 16.99
N LEU A 91 -1.78 -6.37 17.13
CA LEU A 91 -0.93 -7.14 18.04
C LEU A 91 -0.88 -6.51 19.44
N LYS A 92 -0.81 -5.19 19.52
CA LYS A 92 -0.75 -4.41 20.77
C LYS A 92 -1.41 -3.05 20.61
N GLY A 93 -1.81 -2.46 21.73
CA GLY A 93 -2.43 -1.13 21.77
C GLY A 93 -3.83 -1.09 21.18
N SER A 94 -4.36 0.12 21.04
CA SER A 94 -5.71 0.38 20.52
C SER A 94 -5.72 1.67 19.70
N GLY A 95 -6.79 1.86 18.94
CA GLY A 95 -6.92 3.05 18.10
C GLY A 95 -8.26 3.10 17.40
N LYS A 96 -8.31 3.83 16.29
CA LYS A 96 -9.48 3.92 15.41
C LYS A 96 -9.12 3.63 13.96
N LEU A 97 -10.01 2.91 13.30
CA LEU A 97 -10.14 2.88 11.84
C LEU A 97 -11.21 3.89 11.42
N TYR A 98 -10.85 4.78 10.51
CA TYR A 98 -11.76 5.65 9.78
C TYR A 98 -11.90 5.11 8.37
N ILE A 99 -13.12 4.84 7.88
CA ILE A 99 -13.33 4.24 6.55
C ILE A 99 -14.56 4.80 5.84
N ALA A 100 -14.42 5.08 4.55
CA ALA A 100 -15.51 5.50 3.67
C ALA A 100 -15.94 4.34 2.74
N SER A 101 -16.96 3.59 3.15
CA SER A 101 -17.41 2.35 2.47
C SER A 101 -18.16 2.55 1.14
N ASN A 102 -18.07 3.72 0.51
CA ASN A 102 -18.79 4.02 -0.74
C ASN A 102 -17.88 4.74 -1.75
N SER A 103 -16.98 3.97 -2.36
CA SER A 103 -16.08 4.43 -3.42
C SER A 103 -16.78 4.89 -4.71
N HIS A 104 -18.11 4.74 -4.84
CA HIS A 104 -18.87 5.23 -5.99
C HIS A 104 -19.20 6.74 -5.91
N GLN A 105 -19.02 7.36 -4.74
CA GLN A 105 -19.17 8.81 -4.62
C GLN A 105 -17.99 9.53 -5.30
N LYS A 106 -18.09 10.87 -5.45
CA LYS A 106 -17.01 11.66 -6.07
C LYS A 106 -15.81 11.83 -5.14
N HIS A 107 -16.00 11.70 -3.84
CA HIS A 107 -15.02 11.88 -2.77
C HIS A 107 -15.39 10.95 -1.60
N PRO A 108 -14.47 10.67 -0.65
CA PRO A 108 -14.75 9.77 0.48
C PRO A 108 -15.96 10.19 1.33
N GLY A 109 -16.09 11.49 1.62
CA GLY A 109 -17.10 12.02 2.54
C GLY A 109 -16.80 11.68 4.00
N HIS A 110 -17.80 11.81 4.88
CA HIS A 110 -17.63 11.52 6.31
C HIS A 110 -17.33 10.03 6.53
N PRO A 111 -16.18 9.68 7.15
CA PRO A 111 -15.84 8.29 7.42
C PRO A 111 -16.69 7.71 8.55
N GLN A 112 -16.91 6.40 8.49
CA GLN A 112 -17.33 5.60 9.64
C GLN A 112 -16.13 5.40 10.57
N GLU A 113 -16.38 5.37 11.88
CA GLU A 113 -15.35 5.14 12.89
C GLU A 113 -15.54 3.78 13.56
N HIS A 114 -14.46 3.02 13.65
CA HIS A 114 -14.43 1.74 14.36
C HIS A 114 -13.28 1.70 15.34
N LEU A 115 -13.55 1.27 16.57
CA LEU A 115 -12.50 0.98 17.54
C LEU A 115 -11.75 -0.28 17.12
N ILE A 116 -10.42 -0.21 17.19
CA ILE A 116 -9.52 -1.35 16.99
C ILE A 116 -8.76 -1.60 18.30
N PHE A 117 -8.57 -2.86 18.64
CA PHE A 117 -8.06 -3.30 19.94
C PHE A 117 -7.22 -4.58 19.81
N PRO A 118 -6.41 -4.97 20.81
CA PRO A 118 -5.55 -6.13 20.69
C PRO A 118 -6.33 -7.41 20.35
N ASN A 119 -5.75 -8.26 19.50
CA ASN A 119 -6.36 -9.51 19.03
C ASN A 119 -7.65 -9.30 18.18
N SER A 120 -7.86 -8.09 17.65
CA SER A 120 -8.86 -7.84 16.60
C SER A 120 -8.22 -7.89 15.21
N THR A 121 -9.06 -8.13 14.20
CA THR A 121 -8.69 -8.06 12.80
C THR A 121 -9.77 -7.34 12.01
N PHE A 122 -9.35 -6.66 10.95
CA PHE A 122 -10.24 -6.00 9.99
C PHE A 122 -9.59 -6.05 8.61
N HIS A 123 -10.42 -5.91 7.58
CA HIS A 123 -9.96 -5.80 6.19
C HIS A 123 -10.48 -4.50 5.59
N ILE A 124 -9.70 -3.92 4.68
CA ILE A 124 -10.10 -2.78 3.88
C ILE A 124 -10.62 -3.31 2.53
N PRO A 125 -11.89 -3.06 2.16
CA PRO A 125 -12.38 -3.36 0.83
C PRO A 125 -11.55 -2.63 -0.24
N VAL A 126 -11.34 -3.29 -1.37
CA VAL A 126 -10.50 -2.76 -2.46
C VAL A 126 -10.95 -1.37 -2.87
N ASN A 127 -10.01 -0.42 -2.92
CA ASN A 127 -10.19 1.00 -3.25
C ASN A 127 -11.00 1.86 -2.27
N ASP A 128 -11.43 1.35 -1.11
CA ASP A 128 -12.06 2.20 -0.10
C ASP A 128 -11.02 3.13 0.54
N ALA A 129 -11.41 4.40 0.68
CA ALA A 129 -10.59 5.41 1.33
C ALA A 129 -10.66 5.23 2.84
N HIS A 130 -9.51 5.17 3.50
CA HIS A 130 -9.44 4.88 4.92
C HIS A 130 -8.22 5.54 5.58
N GLN A 131 -8.23 5.54 6.91
CA GLN A 131 -7.15 5.99 7.77
C GLN A 131 -7.14 5.16 9.06
N VAL A 132 -5.99 4.59 9.39
CA VAL A 132 -5.71 4.00 10.70
C VAL A 132 -5.00 5.04 11.58
N SER A 133 -5.50 5.21 12.80
CA SER A 133 -5.00 6.19 13.77
C SER A 133 -4.79 5.55 15.14
N ASN A 134 -3.63 5.79 15.75
CA ASN A 134 -3.44 5.51 17.17
C ASN A 134 -4.03 6.65 18.00
N THR A 135 -5.27 6.45 18.46
CA THR A 135 -5.96 7.40 19.34
C THR A 135 -5.73 7.12 20.83
N ASN A 136 -4.91 6.12 21.18
CA ASN A 136 -4.48 5.89 22.55
C ASN A 136 -3.37 6.90 22.91
N GLU A 137 -3.49 7.55 24.06
CA GLU A 137 -2.57 8.62 24.49
C GLU A 137 -1.30 8.09 25.18
N HIS A 138 -1.25 6.81 25.50
CA HIS A 138 -0.24 6.24 26.40
C HIS A 138 0.52 5.05 25.82
N GLU A 139 -0.06 4.34 24.86
CA GLU A 139 0.50 3.10 24.33
C GLU A 139 0.65 3.16 22.81
N ASP A 140 1.70 2.51 22.31
CA ASP A 140 1.89 2.28 20.89
C ASP A 140 0.84 1.30 20.33
N LEU A 141 0.34 1.57 19.13
CA LEU A 141 -0.46 0.64 18.35
C LEU A 141 0.47 -0.15 17.42
N GLN A 142 0.54 -1.47 17.61
CA GLN A 142 1.32 -2.36 16.76
C GLN A 142 0.40 -3.27 15.95
N VAL A 143 0.61 -3.31 14.64
CA VAL A 143 -0.20 -4.07 13.69
C VAL A 143 0.67 -4.88 12.74
N LEU A 144 0.21 -6.08 12.40
CA LEU A 144 0.65 -6.79 11.21
C LEU A 144 -0.30 -6.43 10.06
N VAL A 145 0.25 -6.03 8.92
CA VAL A 145 -0.52 -5.64 7.73
C VAL A 145 -0.17 -6.60 6.60
N ILE A 146 -1.18 -7.12 5.91
CA ILE A 146 -1.01 -8.02 4.77
C ILE A 146 -1.75 -7.43 3.59
N ILE A 147 -1.06 -7.22 2.48
CA ILE A 147 -1.66 -6.77 1.22
C ILE A 147 -1.56 -7.83 0.14
N SER A 148 -2.52 -7.81 -0.78
CA SER A 148 -2.39 -8.51 -2.06
C SER A 148 -1.78 -7.61 -3.15
N ARG A 149 -1.33 -8.20 -4.26
CA ARG A 149 -0.84 -7.48 -5.46
C ARG A 149 0.27 -6.45 -5.18
N PRO A 150 1.33 -6.83 -4.43
CA PRO A 150 2.42 -5.92 -4.13
C PRO A 150 3.26 -5.55 -5.37
N PRO A 151 4.09 -4.49 -5.32
CA PRO A 151 4.14 -3.49 -4.26
C PRO A 151 2.93 -2.54 -4.31
N VAL A 152 2.59 -1.97 -3.14
CA VAL A 152 1.40 -1.15 -2.94
C VAL A 152 1.43 0.12 -3.80
N LYS A 153 0.27 0.50 -4.35
CA LYS A 153 0.08 1.75 -5.10
C LYS A 153 -0.92 2.61 -4.34
N VAL A 154 -0.42 3.62 -3.62
CA VAL A 154 -1.21 4.38 -2.66
C VAL A 154 -1.67 5.69 -3.27
N PHE A 155 -2.97 5.96 -3.27
CA PHE A 155 -3.52 7.28 -3.59
C PHE A 155 -3.85 8.01 -2.29
N ILE A 156 -3.16 9.13 -2.05
CA ILE A 156 -3.28 9.92 -0.82
C ILE A 156 -4.26 11.08 -1.04
N TYR A 157 -5.10 11.31 -0.02
CA TYR A 157 -6.01 12.43 0.06
C TYR A 157 -5.49 13.48 1.05
N GLU A 158 -5.72 14.76 0.75
CA GLU A 158 -5.45 15.86 1.68
C GLU A 158 -6.51 15.93 2.80
N ASP A 159 -7.77 15.64 2.44
CA ASP A 159 -8.90 15.55 3.37
C ASP A 159 -9.98 14.57 2.85
N TRP A 160 -10.99 14.31 3.69
CA TRP A 160 -12.08 13.37 3.38
C TRP A 160 -13.04 13.84 2.28
N PHE A 161 -13.01 15.12 1.88
CA PHE A 161 -13.86 15.68 0.83
C PHE A 161 -13.12 15.92 -0.49
N MET A 162 -11.80 15.68 -0.51
CA MET A 162 -11.01 15.70 -1.72
C MET A 162 -11.56 14.68 -2.75
N PRO A 163 -11.84 15.11 -4.00
CA PRO A 163 -12.31 14.21 -5.04
C PRO A 163 -11.36 13.03 -5.26
N HIS A 164 -11.91 11.83 -5.50
CA HIS A 164 -11.14 10.63 -5.79
C HIS A 164 -10.17 10.81 -6.97
N THR A 165 -10.57 11.61 -7.96
CA THR A 165 -9.78 11.96 -9.14
C THR A 165 -8.62 12.91 -8.86
N ALA A 166 -8.64 13.61 -7.73
CA ALA A 166 -7.58 14.53 -7.32
C ALA A 166 -6.56 13.88 -6.36
N ALA A 167 -6.90 12.72 -5.77
CA ALA A 167 -6.00 11.97 -4.90
C ALA A 167 -4.67 11.67 -5.60
N ARG A 168 -3.56 11.90 -4.89
CA ARG A 168 -2.21 11.86 -5.48
C ARG A 168 -1.63 10.47 -5.33
N LEU A 169 -1.23 9.86 -6.45
CA LEU A 169 -0.52 8.58 -6.44
C LEU A 169 0.89 8.77 -5.86
N LYS A 170 1.22 7.99 -4.83
CA LYS A 170 2.57 7.78 -4.32
C LYS A 170 3.03 6.36 -4.67
N PHE A 171 3.87 6.26 -5.70
CA PHE A 171 4.49 5.02 -6.15
C PHE A 171 5.89 5.29 -6.74
N PRO A 172 6.95 4.57 -6.32
CA PRO A 172 6.99 3.65 -5.18
C PRO A 172 6.56 4.33 -3.88
N TYR A 173 6.03 3.53 -2.95
CA TYR A 173 5.76 4.05 -1.61
C TYR A 173 7.07 4.17 -0.83
N TYR A 174 7.09 4.94 0.26
CA TYR A 174 8.35 5.38 0.88
C TYR A 174 9.29 4.24 1.27
N TRP A 175 8.76 3.09 1.71
CA TRP A 175 9.57 1.91 2.06
C TRP A 175 10.01 1.04 0.88
N ASP A 176 9.49 1.31 -0.32
CA ASP A 176 9.88 0.66 -1.58
C ASP A 176 10.85 1.54 -2.40
N GLU A 177 11.19 2.73 -1.92
CA GLU A 177 12.22 3.57 -2.54
C GLU A 177 13.59 2.92 -2.34
N LEU A 178 14.11 2.30 -3.41
CA LEU A 178 15.49 1.82 -3.41
C LEU A 178 16.44 3.02 -3.27
N PRO A 179 17.56 2.87 -2.54
CA PRO A 179 18.61 3.88 -2.57
C PRO A 179 18.98 4.17 -4.03
N ALA A 180 19.17 5.43 -4.38
CA ALA A 180 19.74 5.77 -5.68
C ALA A 180 21.03 4.95 -5.85
N PRO A 181 21.29 4.35 -7.03
CA PRO A 181 22.57 3.71 -7.27
C PRO A 181 23.66 4.72 -6.93
N ALA A 182 24.67 4.29 -6.17
CA ALA A 182 25.83 5.10 -5.90
C ALA A 182 26.27 5.70 -7.24
N LYS A 183 26.33 7.02 -7.34
CA LYS A 183 26.91 7.64 -8.54
C LYS A 183 28.31 7.06 -8.64
N ASP A 184 28.58 6.30 -9.70
CA ASP A 184 29.94 5.94 -10.04
C ASP A 184 30.71 7.25 -10.15
N GLU A 185 31.56 7.54 -9.17
CA GLU A 185 32.50 8.64 -9.25
C GLU A 185 33.48 8.27 -10.38
N LEU A 186 33.29 8.91 -11.54
CA LEU A 186 34.22 8.91 -12.68
C LEU A 186 35.44 9.77 -12.37
#